data_AF-A0A1V5Z8U8-F1
#
_entry.id   AF-A0A1V5Z8U8-F1
#
_cell.length_a   1.000
_cell.length_b   1.000
_cell.length_c   1.000
_cell.angle_alpha   90.00
_cell.angle_beta   90.00
_cell.angle_gamma   90.00
#
_symmetry.space_group_name_H-M   'P 1'
#
loop_
_entity.id
_entity.type
_entity.pdbx_description
1 polymer ?
#
loop_
_entity_poly.entity_id
_entity_poly.type
_entity_poly.pdbx_seq_one_letter_code
_entity_poly.pdbx_strand_id
1 'polypeptide(L)'
;MTKNRILIFVALLTFVLATSPIFFDIYRTAAFNTVPRDDYAPYLLTLMGQNNEMPGAPAVYRVLSVAIAIPFYYILPTYTFTHLSNIDTAYLKAIQALSFSSYLSLVFAAAIIYSIARKQFHATHASSLIVGFLSFFLCNFCSQVGIDPFAILIISLLLLWLNRPLVFTPLVFLSIGINEKIPIIFATILAFRFITYMAQKRPFKLYIQLFSSFLAVVSYFVVITLLKFPGNENQTNPTTFLASLQSSLIYTLSLKGLYLNALPILILALVAVFAIKSQYFSLSDISGLFVLIILAMFADVVYNIGRVAMYSYPLYLPAVACFIDDILRPEETPCGTS
;
A
#
# COMPACT_ATOMS: atom_id res chain seq x y z
N MET A 1 19.81 -2.28 -26.38
CA MET A 1 18.46 -2.47 -25.77
C MET A 1 17.51 -2.96 -26.85
N THR A 2 16.68 -3.98 -26.60
CA THR A 2 15.73 -4.47 -27.61
C THR A 2 14.59 -3.46 -27.84
N LYS A 3 14.05 -3.37 -29.06
CA LYS A 3 12.97 -2.43 -29.46
C LYS A 3 11.81 -2.40 -28.45
N ASN A 4 11.44 -3.55 -27.90
CA ASN A 4 10.37 -3.68 -26.91
C ASN A 4 10.72 -3.01 -25.56
N ARG A 5 11.98 -3.05 -25.12
CA ARG A 5 12.42 -2.38 -23.88
C ARG A 5 12.37 -0.86 -24.03
N ILE A 6 12.72 -0.36 -25.22
CA ILE A 6 12.63 1.07 -25.52
C ILE A 6 11.16 1.52 -25.49
N LEU A 7 10.26 0.75 -26.11
CA LEU A 7 8.84 1.09 -26.12
C LEU A 7 8.22 1.09 -24.71
N ILE A 8 8.57 0.10 -23.87
CA ILE A 8 8.14 0.06 -22.46
C ILE A 8 8.67 1.27 -21.69
N PHE A 9 9.95 1.60 -21.88
CA PHE A 9 10.56 2.77 -21.23
C PHE A 9 9.88 4.07 -21.64
N VAL A 10 9.66 4.27 -22.94
CA VAL A 10 8.97 5.45 -23.48
C VAL A 10 7.54 5.53 -22.96
N ALA A 11 6.79 4.42 -22.97
CA ALA A 11 5.42 4.39 -22.46
C ALA A 11 5.35 4.75 -20.96
N LEU A 12 6.26 4.19 -20.16
CA LEU A 12 6.35 4.50 -18.73
C LEU A 12 6.74 5.95 -18.49
N LEU A 13 7.70 6.48 -19.26
CA LEU A 13 8.11 7.88 -19.17
C LEU A 13 6.95 8.82 -19.54
N THR A 14 6.25 8.55 -20.64
CA THR A 14 5.06 9.30 -21.05
C THR A 14 3.99 9.26 -19.95
N PHE A 15 3.78 8.12 -19.31
CA PHE A 15 2.82 7.98 -18.22
C PHE A 15 3.22 8.81 -16.99
N VAL A 16 4.50 8.79 -16.60
CA VAL A 16 5.05 9.63 -15.52
C VAL A 16 4.92 11.12 -15.85
N LEU A 17 5.09 11.52 -17.11
CA LEU A 17 4.92 12.91 -17.50
C LEU A 17 3.43 13.31 -17.52
N ALA A 18 2.56 12.45 -18.03
CA ALA A 18 1.12 12.71 -18.10
C ALA A 18 0.46 12.80 -16.72
N THR A 19 1.00 12.08 -15.71
CA THR A 19 0.48 12.07 -14.34
C THR A 19 1.22 13.01 -13.39
N SER A 20 2.19 13.80 -13.89
CA SER A 20 2.96 14.74 -13.07
C SER A 20 2.14 15.82 -12.33
N PRO A 21 0.95 16.27 -12.80
CA PRO A 21 0.12 17.17 -12.01
C PRO A 21 -0.23 16.62 -10.62
N ILE A 22 -0.37 15.30 -10.49
CA ILE A 22 -0.66 14.62 -9.22
C ILE A 22 0.46 14.86 -8.20
N PHE A 23 1.72 14.88 -8.64
CA PHE A 23 2.84 15.23 -7.75
C PHE A 23 2.68 16.64 -7.16
N PHE A 24 2.33 17.63 -7.98
CA PHE A 24 2.15 19.00 -7.51
C PHE A 24 0.95 19.14 -6.58
N ASP A 25 -0.11 18.37 -6.80
CA ASP A 25 -1.27 18.37 -5.90
C ASP A 25 -0.95 17.74 -4.55
N ILE A 26 -0.23 16.61 -4.54
CA ILE A 26 0.28 15.99 -3.29
C ILE A 26 1.17 17.00 -2.55
N TYR A 27 2.13 17.60 -3.26
CA TYR A 27 3.09 18.53 -2.67
C TYR A 27 2.41 19.79 -2.12
N ARG A 28 1.48 20.38 -2.88
CA ARG A 28 0.70 21.56 -2.46
C ARG A 28 -0.12 21.24 -1.21
N THR A 29 -0.83 20.10 -1.21
CA THR A 29 -1.64 19.65 -0.07
C THR A 29 -0.77 19.46 1.19
N ALA A 30 0.42 18.91 1.02
CA ALA A 30 1.38 18.71 2.12
C ALA A 30 1.96 20.03 2.64
N ALA A 31 2.31 20.96 1.74
CA ALA A 31 2.94 22.24 2.08
C ALA A 31 1.97 23.22 2.74
N PHE A 32 0.72 23.29 2.28
CA PHE A 32 -0.33 24.13 2.88
C PHE A 32 -1.05 23.46 4.06
N ASN A 33 -0.70 22.21 4.38
CA ASN A 33 -1.33 21.42 5.45
C ASN A 33 -2.87 21.40 5.36
N THR A 34 -3.40 21.29 4.14
CA THR A 34 -4.86 21.35 3.90
C THR A 34 -5.58 20.06 4.25
N VAL A 35 -4.85 18.97 4.47
CA VAL A 35 -5.36 17.66 4.86
C VAL A 35 -4.53 17.13 6.03
N PRO A 36 -5.16 16.55 7.07
CA PRO A 36 -4.45 15.90 8.16
C PRO A 36 -3.52 14.80 7.63
N ARG A 37 -2.24 14.86 7.98
CA ARG A 37 -1.24 13.87 7.57
C ARG A 37 -0.24 13.59 8.67
N ASP A 38 0.36 12.42 8.60
CA ASP A 38 1.56 12.10 9.36
C ASP A 38 2.72 12.89 8.75
N ASP A 39 3.34 13.80 9.52
CA ASP A 39 4.42 14.62 9.00
C ASP A 39 5.78 13.93 9.13
N TYR A 40 6.26 13.38 8.01
CA TYR A 40 7.54 12.70 7.90
C TYR A 40 8.71 13.62 7.53
N ALA A 41 8.45 14.90 7.22
CA ALA A 41 9.50 15.85 6.84
C ALA A 41 10.57 16.04 7.94
N PRO A 42 10.22 16.18 9.24
CA PRO A 42 11.21 16.27 10.30
C PRO A 42 12.08 15.01 10.37
N TYR A 43 11.50 13.84 10.13
CA TYR A 43 12.26 12.59 10.15
C TYR A 43 13.27 12.50 9.01
N LEU A 44 12.88 12.93 7.80
CA LEU A 44 13.83 13.02 6.68
C LEU A 44 14.98 13.97 7.00
N LEU A 45 14.70 15.12 7.61
CA LEU A 45 15.74 16.07 8.04
C LEU A 45 16.69 15.47 9.09
N THR A 46 16.16 14.68 10.04
CA THR A 46 16.98 13.96 11.03
C THR A 46 17.90 12.95 10.37
N LEU A 47 17.42 12.18 9.38
CA LEU A 47 18.27 11.25 8.60
C LEU A 47 19.37 11.97 7.81
N MET A 48 19.15 13.24 7.50
CA MET A 48 20.09 14.10 6.78
C MET A 48 21.04 14.87 7.71
N GLY A 49 20.91 14.69 9.03
CA GLY A 49 21.70 15.38 10.05
C GLY A 49 21.35 16.86 10.23
N GLN A 50 20.17 17.30 9.77
CA GLN A 50 19.70 18.70 9.83
C GLN A 50 18.73 18.95 10.99
N ASN A 51 18.26 17.91 11.66
CA ASN A 51 17.39 18.00 12.82
C ASN A 51 17.87 17.01 13.91
N ASN A 52 17.75 17.39 15.17
CA ASN A 52 18.22 16.59 16.32
C ASN A 52 17.12 15.76 16.97
N GLU A 53 15.86 15.96 16.58
CA GLU A 53 14.74 15.22 17.15
C GLU A 53 14.48 13.94 16.34
N MET A 54 14.65 12.79 17.00
CA MET A 54 14.23 11.50 16.44
C MET A 54 12.72 11.36 16.64
N PRO A 55 11.94 11.03 15.61
CA PRO A 55 10.50 10.89 15.77
C PRO A 55 10.17 9.70 16.67
N GLY A 56 9.00 9.76 17.31
CA GLY A 56 8.45 8.61 18.04
C GLY A 56 7.96 7.49 17.12
N ALA A 57 7.46 6.42 17.72
CA ALA A 57 6.73 5.37 17.03
C ALA A 57 5.39 5.91 16.45
N PRO A 58 4.91 5.39 15.31
CA PRO A 58 5.50 4.32 14.50
C PRO A 58 6.55 4.82 13.48
N ALA A 59 6.75 6.13 13.36
CA ALA A 59 7.58 6.73 12.30
C ALA A 59 9.03 6.23 12.34
N VAL A 60 9.61 6.11 13.54
CA VAL A 60 10.98 5.65 13.76
C VAL A 60 11.28 4.25 13.20
N TYR A 61 10.26 3.39 13.11
CA TYR A 61 10.41 2.02 12.58
C TYR A 61 10.29 1.97 11.05
N ARG A 62 9.81 3.04 10.42
CA ARG A 62 9.57 3.13 8.97
C ARG A 62 10.73 3.83 8.23
N VAL A 63 11.97 3.59 8.70
CA VAL A 63 13.20 4.23 8.20
C VAL A 63 13.32 4.17 6.67
N LEU A 64 13.10 2.98 6.09
CA LEU A 64 13.33 2.76 4.65
C LEU A 64 12.34 3.55 3.79
N SER A 65 11.09 3.70 4.25
CA SER A 65 10.07 4.46 3.53
C SER A 65 10.43 5.94 3.39
N VAL A 66 11.16 6.48 4.36
CA VAL A 66 11.60 7.89 4.39
C VAL A 66 12.97 8.04 3.72
N ALA A 67 13.89 7.10 3.96
CA ALA A 67 15.24 7.13 3.38
C ALA A 67 15.24 7.14 1.84
N ILE A 68 14.23 6.55 1.20
CA ILE A 68 14.09 6.55 -0.26
C ILE A 68 13.84 7.95 -0.83
N ALA A 69 13.39 8.91 -0.01
CA ALA A 69 13.26 10.30 -0.43
C ALA A 69 14.60 11.07 -0.45
N ILE A 70 15.67 10.54 0.18
CA ILE A 70 16.96 11.23 0.29
C ILE A 70 17.54 11.66 -1.06
N PRO A 71 17.59 10.81 -2.11
CA PRO A 71 18.10 11.25 -3.41
C PRO A 71 17.33 12.43 -3.98
N PHE A 72 16.01 12.45 -3.80
CA PHE A 72 15.14 13.50 -4.34
C PHE A 72 15.29 14.82 -3.59
N TYR A 73 15.65 14.79 -2.31
CA TYR A 73 16.00 16.00 -1.56
C TYR A 73 17.17 16.76 -2.19
N TYR A 74 18.17 16.04 -2.71
CA TYR A 74 19.35 16.64 -3.33
C TYR A 74 19.18 16.96 -4.82
N ILE A 75 18.40 16.14 -5.55
CA ILE A 75 18.29 16.23 -7.01
C ILE A 75 17.21 17.24 -7.46
N LEU A 76 16.09 17.34 -6.74
CA LEU A 76 14.97 18.15 -7.18
C LEU A 76 15.22 19.65 -6.98
N PRO A 77 14.85 20.50 -7.96
CA PRO A 77 14.83 21.95 -7.76
C PRO A 77 13.74 22.30 -6.75
N THR A 78 14.01 23.26 -5.86
CA THR A 78 13.04 23.67 -4.84
C THR A 78 11.94 24.50 -5.46
N TYR A 79 10.69 24.04 -5.33
CA TYR A 79 9.52 24.81 -5.74
C TYR A 79 8.88 25.48 -4.54
N THR A 80 8.69 26.79 -4.60
CA THR A 80 7.95 27.58 -3.61
C THR A 80 6.58 27.96 -4.17
N PHE A 81 5.58 28.02 -3.31
CA PHE A 81 4.23 28.46 -3.67
C PHE A 81 4.01 29.91 -3.24
N THR A 82 3.29 30.67 -4.06
CA THR A 82 2.75 31.98 -3.66
C THR A 82 1.78 31.80 -2.49
N HIS A 83 1.82 32.70 -1.50
CA HIS A 83 1.01 32.65 -0.27
C HIS A 83 1.34 31.53 0.72
N LEU A 84 2.44 30.80 0.52
CA LEU A 84 2.95 29.93 1.57
C LEU A 84 3.44 30.81 2.74
N SER A 85 3.13 30.42 3.97
CA SER A 85 3.70 31.06 5.16
C SER A 85 5.23 30.96 5.15
N ASN A 86 5.91 31.75 5.98
CA ASN A 86 7.37 31.63 6.15
C ASN A 86 7.74 30.27 6.77
N ILE A 87 7.81 29.25 5.92
CA ILE A 87 8.24 27.90 6.24
C ILE A 87 9.72 27.78 5.91
N ASP A 88 10.47 27.10 6.76
CA ASP A 88 11.88 26.82 6.52
C ASP A 88 12.11 26.09 5.19
N THR A 89 13.13 26.52 4.45
CA THR A 89 13.47 25.99 3.14
C THR A 89 13.90 24.52 3.18
N ALA A 90 14.56 24.08 4.25
CA ALA A 90 14.97 22.68 4.38
C ALA A 90 13.75 21.79 4.62
N TYR A 91 12.83 22.22 5.49
CA TYR A 91 11.54 21.56 5.68
C TYR A 91 10.72 21.48 4.38
N LEU A 92 10.65 22.56 3.61
CA LEU A 92 9.92 22.58 2.34
C LEU A 92 10.53 21.60 1.31
N LYS A 93 11.86 21.57 1.20
CA LYS A 93 12.59 20.58 0.37
C LYS A 93 12.30 19.14 0.82
N ALA A 94 12.24 18.89 2.13
CA ALA A 94 11.94 17.58 2.68
C ALA A 94 10.52 17.12 2.32
N ILE A 95 9.51 18.00 2.45
CA ILE A 95 8.15 17.73 1.98
C ILE A 95 8.16 17.40 0.50
N GLN A 96 8.81 18.23 -0.33
CA GLN A 96 8.85 18.03 -1.77
C GLN A 96 9.42 16.66 -2.16
N ALA A 97 10.53 16.26 -1.52
CA ALA A 97 11.17 14.97 -1.75
C ALA A 97 10.27 13.78 -1.37
N LEU A 98 9.59 13.87 -0.23
CA LEU A 98 8.63 12.86 0.23
C LEU A 98 7.42 12.77 -0.70
N SER A 99 6.86 13.90 -1.11
CA SER A 99 5.75 13.97 -2.06
C SER A 99 6.12 13.36 -3.41
N PHE A 100 7.34 13.62 -3.90
CA PHE A 100 7.83 13.05 -5.15
C PHE A 100 8.04 11.54 -5.06
N SER A 101 8.63 11.06 -3.95
CA SER A 101 8.78 9.63 -3.68
C SER A 101 7.42 8.91 -3.62
N SER A 102 6.45 9.51 -2.93
CA SER A 102 5.08 9.01 -2.81
C SER A 102 4.38 8.94 -4.18
N TYR A 103 4.50 9.99 -4.99
CA TYR A 103 4.00 10.03 -6.36
C TYR A 103 4.60 8.91 -7.24
N LEU A 104 5.92 8.79 -7.26
CA LEU A 104 6.59 7.75 -8.04
C LEU A 104 6.16 6.35 -7.59
N SER A 105 6.00 6.16 -6.29
CA SER A 105 5.54 4.89 -5.71
C SER A 105 4.14 4.53 -6.21
N LEU A 106 3.24 5.51 -6.29
CA LEU A 106 1.90 5.31 -6.82
C LEU A 106 1.91 4.93 -8.31
N VAL A 107 2.71 5.64 -9.11
CA VAL A 107 2.87 5.34 -10.55
C VAL A 107 3.42 3.93 -10.76
N PHE A 108 4.47 3.56 -10.03
CA PHE A 108 5.05 2.21 -10.14
C PHE A 108 4.10 1.13 -9.63
N ALA A 109 3.35 1.38 -8.54
CA ALA A 109 2.34 0.44 -8.06
C ALA A 109 1.28 0.18 -9.12
N ALA A 110 0.74 1.22 -9.76
CA ALA A 110 -0.22 1.10 -10.85
C ALA A 110 0.35 0.30 -12.04
N ALA A 111 1.59 0.57 -12.44
CA ALA A 111 2.26 -0.18 -13.52
C ALA A 111 2.51 -1.66 -13.17
N ILE A 112 2.77 -1.96 -11.89
CA ILE A 112 2.92 -3.33 -11.41
C ILE A 112 1.57 -4.04 -11.36
N ILE A 113 0.51 -3.40 -10.89
CA ILE A 113 -0.86 -3.94 -10.89
C ILE A 113 -1.28 -4.26 -12.33
N TYR A 114 -1.06 -3.34 -13.27
CA TYR A 114 -1.22 -3.60 -14.71
C TYR A 114 -0.43 -4.83 -15.17
N SER A 115 0.83 -4.94 -14.75
CA SER A 115 1.70 -6.06 -15.12
C SER A 115 1.23 -7.39 -14.54
N ILE A 116 0.70 -7.40 -13.31
CA ILE A 116 0.14 -8.60 -12.67
C ILE A 116 -1.12 -9.03 -13.44
N ALA A 117 -2.03 -8.09 -13.73
CA ALA A 117 -3.24 -8.36 -14.50
C ALA A 117 -2.92 -8.99 -15.87
N ARG A 118 -1.94 -8.43 -16.60
CA ARG A 118 -1.50 -8.97 -17.91
C ARG A 118 -0.79 -10.32 -17.83
N LYS A 119 0.16 -10.47 -16.90
CA LYS A 119 1.10 -11.61 -16.91
C LYS A 119 0.62 -12.80 -16.11
N GLN A 120 -0.10 -12.56 -15.01
CA GLN A 120 -0.54 -13.62 -14.10
C GLN A 120 -2.02 -13.97 -14.32
N PHE A 121 -2.85 -12.96 -14.58
CA PHE A 121 -4.30 -13.14 -14.76
C PHE A 121 -4.74 -13.15 -16.24
N HIS A 122 -3.81 -12.89 -17.17
CA HIS A 122 -4.06 -12.89 -18.62
C HIS A 122 -5.17 -11.93 -19.11
N ALA A 123 -5.55 -10.95 -18.29
CA ALA A 123 -6.59 -9.97 -18.63
C ALA A 123 -6.19 -9.11 -19.84
N THR A 124 -7.13 -8.53 -20.59
CA THR A 124 -6.85 -7.69 -21.76
C THR A 124 -6.10 -6.41 -21.39
N HIS A 125 -5.52 -5.75 -22.40
CA HIS A 125 -4.83 -4.47 -22.20
C HIS A 125 -5.74 -3.37 -21.65
N ALA A 126 -6.98 -3.28 -22.15
CA ALA A 126 -7.94 -2.27 -21.71
C ALA A 126 -8.31 -2.46 -20.23
N SER A 127 -8.72 -3.66 -19.84
CA SER A 127 -9.09 -3.95 -18.45
C SER A 127 -7.91 -3.82 -17.49
N SER A 128 -6.71 -4.22 -17.93
CA SER A 128 -5.48 -4.02 -17.15
C SER A 128 -5.17 -2.54 -16.93
N LEU A 129 -5.40 -1.67 -17.93
CA LEU A 129 -5.24 -0.22 -17.78
C LEU A 129 -6.28 0.35 -16.82
N ILE A 130 -7.56 -0.06 -16.94
CA ILE A 130 -8.64 0.38 -16.05
C ILE A 130 -8.27 0.09 -14.59
N VAL A 131 -7.83 -1.13 -14.26
CA VAL A 131 -7.45 -1.45 -12.88
C VAL A 131 -6.17 -0.72 -12.44
N GLY A 132 -5.23 -0.46 -13.34
CA GLY A 132 -4.06 0.37 -13.06
C GLY A 132 -4.46 1.80 -12.68
N PHE A 133 -5.39 2.42 -13.41
CA PHE A 133 -5.94 3.73 -13.08
C PHE A 133 -6.79 3.72 -11.82
N LEU A 134 -7.58 2.67 -11.60
CA LEU A 134 -8.37 2.49 -10.39
C LEU A 134 -7.48 2.46 -9.13
N SER A 135 -6.22 2.01 -9.24
CA SER A 135 -5.25 2.10 -8.14
C SER A 135 -5.00 3.53 -7.67
N PHE A 136 -5.01 4.53 -8.57
CA PHE A 136 -4.85 5.94 -8.16
C PHE A 136 -6.03 6.38 -7.30
N PHE A 137 -7.25 6.03 -7.71
CA PHE A 137 -8.46 6.35 -6.96
C PHE A 137 -8.47 5.67 -5.59
N LEU A 138 -8.15 4.38 -5.53
CA LEU A 138 -8.14 3.64 -4.26
C LEU A 138 -7.05 4.14 -3.30
N CYS A 139 -5.90 4.57 -3.81
CA CYS A 139 -4.81 5.09 -2.98
C CYS A 139 -5.17 6.39 -2.25
N ASN A 140 -6.18 7.15 -2.70
CA ASN A 140 -6.68 8.32 -1.97
C ASN A 140 -7.17 7.95 -0.56
N PHE A 141 -7.73 6.76 -0.39
CA PHE A 141 -8.18 6.27 0.91
C PHE A 141 -7.03 5.78 1.81
N CYS A 142 -5.83 5.53 1.26
CA CYS A 142 -4.65 5.15 2.04
C CYS A 142 -3.88 6.36 2.61
N SER A 143 -4.24 7.60 2.29
CA SER A 143 -3.41 8.82 2.47
C SER A 143 -2.31 8.96 1.41
N GLN A 144 -2.69 9.56 0.28
CA GLN A 144 -1.80 9.87 -0.84
C GLN A 144 -0.68 10.86 -0.46
N VAL A 145 -0.86 11.65 0.60
CA VAL A 145 0.05 12.72 1.03
C VAL A 145 1.15 12.22 1.99
N GLY A 146 1.09 10.95 2.39
CA GLY A 146 2.09 10.31 3.26
C GLY A 146 3.05 9.37 2.54
N ILE A 147 3.67 8.49 3.32
CA ILE A 147 4.57 7.41 2.86
C ILE A 147 3.82 6.13 2.45
N ASP A 148 2.49 6.10 2.63
CA ASP A 148 1.65 4.92 2.40
C ASP A 148 1.69 4.39 0.96
N PRO A 149 1.75 5.23 -0.10
CA PRO A 149 1.91 4.73 -1.46
C PRO A 149 3.16 3.88 -1.66
N PHE A 150 4.21 4.08 -0.85
CA PHE A 150 5.39 3.23 -0.88
C PHE A 150 5.11 1.83 -0.31
N ALA A 151 4.29 1.73 0.74
CA ALA A 151 3.86 0.43 1.23
C ALA A 151 3.01 -0.33 0.19
N ILE A 152 2.11 0.37 -0.49
CA ILE A 152 1.31 -0.18 -1.61
C ILE A 152 2.22 -0.69 -2.74
N LEU A 153 3.27 0.04 -3.10
CA LEU A 153 4.26 -0.40 -4.08
C LEU A 153 4.90 -1.73 -3.66
N ILE A 154 5.33 -1.85 -2.41
CA ILE A 154 5.98 -3.07 -1.89
C ILE A 154 5.01 -4.25 -1.86
N ILE A 155 3.75 -4.04 -1.45
CA ILE A 155 2.71 -5.08 -1.51
C ILE A 155 2.53 -5.56 -2.95
N SER A 156 2.48 -4.63 -3.91
CA SER A 156 2.36 -4.93 -5.34
C SER A 156 3.57 -5.72 -5.87
N LEU A 157 4.79 -5.36 -5.45
CA LEU A 157 6.02 -6.09 -5.80
C LEU A 157 6.05 -7.51 -5.22
N LEU A 158 5.65 -7.67 -3.96
CA LEU A 158 5.55 -8.98 -3.30
C LEU A 158 4.53 -9.88 -4.02
N LEU A 159 3.39 -9.33 -4.46
CA LEU A 159 2.43 -10.05 -5.31
C LEU A 159 3.00 -10.44 -6.67
N LEU A 160 3.68 -9.50 -7.35
CA LEU A 160 4.29 -9.77 -8.66
C LEU A 160 5.29 -10.93 -8.61
N TRP A 161 6.02 -11.05 -7.49
CA TRP A 161 7.03 -12.09 -7.29
C TRP A 161 6.61 -13.16 -6.29
N LEU A 162 5.31 -13.30 -6.03
CA LEU A 162 4.78 -14.31 -5.13
C LEU A 162 5.17 -15.74 -5.55
N ASN A 163 5.46 -16.00 -6.82
CA ASN A 163 5.89 -17.33 -7.29
C ASN A 163 7.41 -17.57 -7.25
N ARG A 164 8.20 -16.58 -6.80
CA ARG A 164 9.68 -16.61 -6.78
C ARG A 164 10.22 -16.38 -5.36
N PRO A 165 10.37 -17.44 -4.54
CA PRO A 165 10.80 -17.33 -3.14
C PRO A 165 12.10 -16.53 -2.95
N LEU A 166 13.08 -16.68 -3.86
CA LEU A 166 14.36 -15.98 -3.78
C LEU A 166 14.24 -14.45 -3.84
N VAL A 167 13.20 -13.93 -4.49
CA VAL A 167 12.94 -12.48 -4.57
C VAL A 167 11.94 -12.06 -3.49
N PHE A 168 10.94 -12.90 -3.23
CA PHE A 168 9.92 -12.64 -2.21
C PHE A 168 10.50 -12.52 -0.81
N THR A 169 11.36 -13.45 -0.39
CA THR A 169 11.94 -13.49 0.96
C THR A 169 12.71 -12.20 1.31
N PRO A 170 13.70 -11.73 0.53
CA PRO A 170 14.38 -10.49 0.87
C PRO A 170 13.44 -9.28 0.85
N LEU A 171 12.45 -9.25 -0.05
CA LEU A 171 11.48 -8.16 -0.09
C LEU A 171 10.56 -8.12 1.15
N VAL A 172 10.11 -9.27 1.66
CA VAL A 172 9.25 -9.28 2.86
C VAL A 172 10.04 -8.87 4.10
N PHE A 173 11.34 -9.19 4.18
CA PHE A 173 12.21 -8.65 5.24
C PHE A 173 12.45 -7.15 5.11
N LEU A 174 12.72 -6.65 3.90
CA LEU A 174 12.83 -5.22 3.65
C LEU A 174 11.54 -4.47 4.02
N SER A 175 10.38 -5.10 3.84
CA SER A 175 9.09 -4.49 4.17
C SER A 175 8.93 -4.12 5.65
N ILE A 176 9.68 -4.75 6.56
CA ILE A 176 9.70 -4.42 8.00
C ILE A 176 10.09 -2.96 8.22
N GLY A 177 11.13 -2.48 7.54
CA GLY A 177 11.60 -1.10 7.65
C GLY A 177 10.75 -0.10 6.87
N ILE A 178 9.70 -0.56 6.18
CA ILE A 178 8.84 0.25 5.33
C ILE A 178 7.49 0.44 6.01
N ASN A 179 6.82 -0.67 6.31
CA ASN A 179 5.53 -0.68 7.00
C ASN A 179 5.25 -2.07 7.57
N GLU A 180 5.02 -2.11 8.87
CA GLU A 180 4.76 -3.32 9.64
C GLU A 180 3.54 -4.12 9.19
N LYS A 181 2.60 -3.47 8.51
CA LYS A 181 1.36 -4.11 8.02
C LYS A 181 1.64 -5.07 6.88
N ILE A 182 2.68 -4.82 6.08
CA ILE A 182 3.01 -5.62 4.91
C ILE A 182 3.30 -7.09 5.27
N PRO A 183 4.25 -7.40 6.17
CA PRO A 183 4.53 -8.79 6.52
C PRO A 183 3.33 -9.48 7.20
N ILE A 184 2.50 -8.72 7.95
CA ILE A 184 1.27 -9.24 8.55
C ILE A 184 0.28 -9.69 7.47
N ILE A 185 0.01 -8.85 6.47
CA ILE A 185 -0.89 -9.18 5.35
C ILE A 185 -0.49 -10.50 4.68
N PHE A 186 0.80 -10.63 4.33
CA PHE A 186 1.28 -11.83 3.65
C PHE A 186 1.30 -13.05 4.56
N ALA A 187 1.71 -12.91 5.83
CA ALA A 187 1.67 -14.02 6.79
C ALA A 187 0.24 -14.57 6.94
N THR A 188 -0.75 -13.70 7.07
CA THR A 188 -2.17 -14.10 7.18
C THR A 188 -2.66 -14.82 5.93
N ILE A 189 -2.54 -14.19 4.76
CA ILE A 189 -3.08 -14.76 3.52
C ILE A 189 -2.43 -16.10 3.21
N LEU A 190 -1.10 -16.19 3.37
CA LEU A 190 -0.36 -17.43 3.15
C LEU A 190 -0.71 -18.49 4.19
N ALA A 191 -1.00 -18.12 5.45
CA ALA A 191 -1.47 -19.06 6.47
C ALA A 191 -2.86 -19.62 6.14
N PHE A 192 -3.79 -18.77 5.69
CA PHE A 192 -5.12 -19.23 5.28
C PHE A 192 -5.06 -20.09 4.03
N ARG A 193 -4.33 -19.68 2.99
CA ARG A 193 -4.03 -20.53 1.84
C ARG A 193 -3.39 -21.84 2.29
N PHE A 194 -2.47 -21.78 3.26
CA PHE A 194 -1.84 -22.97 3.80
C PHE A 194 -2.90 -23.91 4.39
N ILE A 195 -3.80 -23.42 5.24
CA ILE A 195 -4.84 -24.25 5.84
C ILE A 195 -5.79 -24.82 4.78
N THR A 196 -6.30 -23.98 3.86
CA THR A 196 -7.29 -24.41 2.86
C THR A 196 -6.75 -25.41 1.84
N TYR A 197 -5.48 -25.29 1.46
CA TYR A 197 -4.84 -26.18 0.47
C TYR A 197 -4.06 -27.34 1.14
N MET A 198 -4.32 -27.66 2.41
CA MET A 198 -3.69 -28.81 3.11
C MET A 198 -3.83 -30.14 2.37
N ALA A 199 -4.89 -30.34 1.60
CA ALA A 199 -5.19 -31.61 0.94
C ALA A 199 -4.50 -31.85 -0.42
N GLN A 200 -3.87 -30.85 -1.04
CA GLN A 200 -3.47 -30.90 -2.46
C GLN A 200 -1.95 -30.87 -2.72
N LYS A 201 -1.18 -31.86 -2.22
CA LYS A 201 0.26 -32.10 -2.48
C LYS A 201 1.08 -30.84 -2.85
N ARG A 202 1.59 -30.17 -1.82
CA ARG A 202 1.92 -28.75 -1.88
C ARG A 202 3.24 -28.42 -2.59
N PRO A 203 3.32 -27.24 -3.24
CA PRO A 203 4.59 -26.72 -3.73
C PRO A 203 5.44 -26.21 -2.55
N PHE A 204 6.68 -26.70 -2.43
CA PHE A 204 7.72 -26.26 -1.47
C PHE A 204 7.85 -24.73 -1.35
N LYS A 205 7.53 -23.99 -2.43
CA LYS A 205 7.55 -22.54 -2.49
C LYS A 205 6.64 -21.86 -1.46
N LEU A 206 5.43 -22.40 -1.24
CA LEU A 206 4.46 -21.82 -0.29
C LEU A 206 4.98 -21.86 1.15
N TYR A 207 5.71 -22.94 1.52
CA TYR A 207 6.31 -23.07 2.84
C TYR A 207 7.37 -21.99 3.09
N ILE A 208 8.26 -21.75 2.12
CA ILE A 208 9.30 -20.73 2.24
C ILE A 208 8.68 -19.34 2.43
N GLN A 209 7.64 -19.02 1.65
CA GLN A 209 6.98 -17.72 1.70
C GLN A 209 6.24 -17.50 3.01
N LEU A 210 5.53 -18.53 3.48
CA LEU A 210 4.85 -18.49 4.76
C LEU A 210 5.84 -18.32 5.91
N PHE A 211 6.89 -19.15 5.93
CA PHE A 211 7.91 -19.10 6.96
C PHE A 211 8.64 -17.76 6.99
N SER A 212 9.05 -17.25 5.82
CA SER A 212 9.70 -15.92 5.73
C SER A 212 8.78 -14.78 6.16
N SER A 213 7.48 -14.83 5.82
CA SER A 213 6.51 -13.81 6.26
C SER A 213 6.32 -13.84 7.78
N PHE A 214 6.16 -15.02 8.39
CA PHE A 214 6.10 -15.15 9.85
C PHE A 214 7.38 -14.69 10.52
N LEU A 215 8.54 -15.08 9.98
CA LEU A 215 9.82 -14.67 10.52
C LEU A 215 9.98 -13.15 10.44
N ALA A 216 9.52 -12.51 9.35
CA ALA A 216 9.51 -11.06 9.24
C ALA A 216 8.61 -10.38 10.29
N VAL A 217 7.41 -10.92 10.55
CA VAL A 217 6.53 -10.44 11.62
C VAL A 217 7.21 -10.57 12.99
N VAL A 218 7.81 -11.72 13.29
CA VAL A 218 8.53 -11.95 14.55
C VAL A 218 9.71 -10.99 14.68
N SER A 219 10.51 -10.83 13.62
CA SER A 219 11.63 -9.89 13.59
C SER A 219 11.19 -8.44 13.87
N TYR A 220 10.05 -8.00 13.32
CA TYR A 220 9.49 -6.68 13.63
C TYR A 220 9.20 -6.50 15.12
N PHE A 221 8.50 -7.46 15.75
CA PHE A 221 8.19 -7.39 17.17
C PHE A 221 9.44 -7.47 18.06
N VAL A 222 10.44 -8.27 17.67
CA VAL A 222 11.75 -8.32 18.35
C VAL A 222 12.42 -6.94 18.30
N VAL A 223 12.46 -6.29 17.14
CA VAL A 223 13.05 -4.95 16.98
C VAL A 223 12.33 -3.92 17.86
N ILE A 224 10.99 -3.92 17.89
CA ILE A 224 10.24 -3.01 18.77
C ILE A 224 10.59 -3.25 20.24
N THR A 225 10.60 -4.51 20.66
CA THR A 225 10.82 -4.91 22.05
C THR A 225 12.23 -4.55 22.53
N LEU A 226 13.23 -4.63 21.65
CA LEU A 226 14.62 -4.29 21.96
C LEU A 226 14.88 -2.78 21.94
N LEU A 227 14.34 -2.04 20.97
CA LEU A 227 14.66 -0.62 20.79
C LEU A 227 13.78 0.34 21.62
N LYS A 228 12.55 -0.07 21.98
CA LYS A 228 11.64 0.65 22.90
C LYS A 228 11.53 2.17 22.65
N PHE A 229 11.28 2.58 21.41
CA PHE A 229 11.01 3.99 21.13
C PHE A 229 9.66 4.43 21.71
N PRO A 230 9.54 5.69 22.18
CA PRO A 230 8.30 6.21 22.76
C PRO A 230 7.18 6.27 21.71
N GLY A 231 5.93 6.16 22.14
CA GLY A 231 4.73 6.28 21.29
C GLY A 231 4.07 4.95 20.86
N ASN A 232 4.57 3.81 21.36
CA ASN A 232 4.00 2.48 21.08
C ASN A 232 3.33 1.83 22.30
N GLU A 233 3.05 2.62 23.34
CA GLU A 233 2.55 2.13 24.62
C GLU A 233 1.17 1.48 24.46
N ASN A 234 0.33 2.03 23.57
CA ASN A 234 -1.03 1.52 23.31
C ASN A 234 -1.04 0.19 22.52
N GLN A 235 0.03 -0.13 21.79
CA GLN A 235 0.12 -1.35 20.98
C GLN A 235 0.75 -2.51 21.75
N THR A 236 1.47 -2.23 22.84
CA THR A 236 2.21 -3.22 23.61
C THR A 236 1.54 -3.60 24.93
N ASN A 237 0.64 -2.76 25.44
CA ASN A 237 -0.05 -3.01 26.71
C ASN A 237 -1.43 -3.67 26.51
N PRO A 238 -1.62 -4.94 26.90
CA PRO A 238 -2.91 -5.64 26.71
C PRO A 238 -4.08 -5.02 27.48
N THR A 239 -3.78 -4.27 28.56
CA THR A 239 -4.81 -3.67 29.41
C THR A 239 -5.59 -2.55 28.72
N THR A 240 -5.02 -1.93 27.67
CA THR A 240 -5.69 -0.88 26.90
C THR A 240 -6.56 -1.41 25.77
N PHE A 241 -6.41 -2.68 25.36
CA PHE A 241 -7.03 -3.23 24.16
C PHE A 241 -8.56 -3.19 24.17
N LEU A 242 -9.18 -3.46 25.31
CA LEU A 242 -10.64 -3.39 25.46
C LEU A 242 -11.16 -1.96 25.32
N ALA A 243 -10.45 -1.00 25.92
CA ALA A 243 -10.78 0.42 25.79
C ALA A 243 -10.59 0.93 24.35
N SER A 244 -9.50 0.52 23.68
CA SER A 244 -9.20 0.82 22.28
C SER A 244 -10.26 0.26 21.32
N LEU A 245 -10.78 -0.93 21.60
CA LEU A 245 -11.85 -1.54 20.79
C LEU A 245 -13.15 -0.75 20.95
N GLN A 246 -13.50 -0.37 22.18
CA GLN A 246 -14.68 0.44 22.46
C GLN A 246 -14.60 1.83 21.82
N SER A 247 -13.46 2.52 21.94
CA SER A 247 -13.24 3.83 21.30
C SER A 247 -13.35 3.72 19.79
N SER A 248 -12.70 2.72 19.18
CA SER A 248 -12.70 2.48 17.74
C SER A 248 -14.10 2.22 17.17
N LEU A 249 -14.94 1.49 17.90
CA LEU A 249 -16.35 1.28 17.54
C LEU A 249 -17.14 2.58 17.56
N ILE A 250 -17.01 3.38 18.62
CA ILE A 250 -17.68 4.67 18.74
C ILE A 250 -17.25 5.62 17.61
N TYR A 251 -15.94 5.70 17.34
CA TYR A 251 -15.42 6.54 16.27
C TYR A 251 -15.95 6.13 14.90
N THR A 252 -16.03 4.82 14.63
CA THR A 252 -16.52 4.28 13.35
C THR A 252 -17.99 4.62 13.09
N LEU A 253 -18.81 4.70 14.14
CA LEU A 253 -20.24 5.02 14.03
C LEU A 253 -20.53 6.52 13.88
N SER A 254 -19.54 7.40 14.12
CA SER A 254 -19.69 8.84 13.87
C SER A 254 -19.73 9.16 12.37
N LEU A 255 -20.29 10.31 11.97
CA LEU A 255 -20.34 10.73 10.56
C LEU A 255 -18.94 10.82 9.91
N LYS A 256 -17.95 11.31 10.67
CA LYS A 256 -16.55 11.33 10.24
C LYS A 256 -15.99 9.91 10.10
N GLY A 257 -16.33 9.00 11.00
CA GLY A 257 -15.94 7.59 10.92
C GLY A 257 -16.61 6.83 9.79
N LEU A 258 -17.87 7.12 9.46
CA LEU A 258 -18.52 6.53 8.30
C LEU A 258 -17.77 6.87 7.01
N TYR A 259 -17.30 8.11 6.88
CA TYR A 259 -16.51 8.53 5.73
C TYR A 259 -15.08 7.98 5.72
N LEU A 260 -14.37 8.00 6.87
CA LEU A 260 -12.94 7.62 6.93
C LEU A 260 -12.69 6.13 7.20
N ASN A 261 -13.65 5.41 7.81
CA ASN A 261 -13.54 3.99 8.12
C ASN A 261 -14.49 3.16 7.24
N ALA A 262 -15.80 3.40 7.32
CA ALA A 262 -16.78 2.50 6.71
C ALA A 262 -16.76 2.58 5.17
N LEU A 263 -16.72 3.77 4.58
CA LEU A 263 -16.73 3.95 3.13
C LEU A 263 -15.52 3.27 2.44
N PRO A 264 -14.26 3.44 2.88
CA PRO A 264 -13.13 2.70 2.31
C PRO A 264 -13.31 1.18 2.41
N ILE A 265 -13.79 0.68 3.56
CA ILE A 265 -14.04 -0.76 3.75
C ILE A 265 -15.12 -1.26 2.78
N LEU A 266 -16.21 -0.51 2.58
CA LEU A 266 -17.28 -0.87 1.66
C LEU A 266 -16.79 -0.88 0.19
N ILE A 267 -16.03 0.13 -0.22
CA ILE A 267 -15.43 0.18 -1.57
C ILE A 267 -14.50 -1.02 -1.76
N LEU A 268 -13.66 -1.32 -0.77
CA LEU A 268 -12.75 -2.46 -0.82
C LEU A 268 -13.47 -3.81 -0.83
N ALA A 269 -14.56 -3.94 -0.06
CA ALA A 269 -15.41 -5.13 -0.08
C ALA A 269 -16.03 -5.32 -1.47
N LEU A 270 -16.46 -4.25 -2.14
CA LEU A 270 -16.96 -4.31 -3.51
C LEU A 270 -15.88 -4.79 -4.49
N VAL A 271 -14.66 -4.26 -4.39
CA VAL A 271 -13.49 -4.71 -5.18
C VAL A 271 -13.21 -6.20 -4.91
N ALA A 272 -13.27 -6.64 -3.65
CA ALA A 272 -13.08 -8.04 -3.29
C ALA A 272 -14.19 -8.93 -3.87
N VAL A 273 -15.45 -8.50 -3.83
CA VAL A 273 -16.58 -9.23 -4.46
C VAL A 273 -16.36 -9.41 -5.96
N PHE A 274 -15.94 -8.36 -6.67
CA PHE A 274 -15.61 -8.47 -8.09
C PHE A 274 -14.42 -9.40 -8.35
N ALA A 275 -13.40 -9.37 -7.48
CA ALA A 275 -12.27 -10.29 -7.57
C ALA A 275 -12.69 -11.76 -7.39
N ILE A 276 -13.58 -12.07 -6.43
CA ILE A 276 -14.10 -13.45 -6.23
C ILE A 276 -14.89 -13.91 -7.45
N LYS A 277 -15.73 -13.02 -8.03
CA LYS A 277 -16.53 -13.34 -9.22
C LYS A 277 -15.68 -13.69 -10.45
N SER A 278 -14.43 -13.25 -10.51
CA SER A 278 -13.50 -13.59 -11.59
C SER A 278 -13.03 -15.05 -11.63
N GLN A 279 -13.44 -15.90 -10.67
CA GLN A 279 -13.05 -17.32 -10.52
C GLN A 279 -11.56 -17.59 -10.24
N TYR A 280 -10.67 -16.60 -10.41
CA TYR A 280 -9.24 -16.71 -10.10
C TYR A 280 -8.91 -16.47 -8.62
N PHE A 281 -9.92 -16.14 -7.80
CA PHE A 281 -9.72 -15.70 -6.43
C PHE A 281 -10.63 -16.47 -5.47
N SER A 282 -10.06 -16.94 -4.36
CA SER A 282 -10.78 -17.77 -3.38
C SER A 282 -11.21 -16.95 -2.17
N LEU A 283 -12.27 -17.40 -1.47
CA LEU A 283 -12.74 -16.72 -0.24
C LEU A 283 -11.66 -16.61 0.84
N SER A 284 -10.70 -17.56 0.88
CA SER A 284 -9.61 -17.54 1.85
C SER A 284 -8.63 -16.39 1.63
N ASP A 285 -8.60 -15.80 0.44
CA ASP A 285 -7.76 -14.65 0.11
C ASP A 285 -8.27 -13.32 0.68
N ILE A 286 -9.52 -13.29 1.17
CA ILE A 286 -10.12 -12.13 1.85
C ILE A 286 -9.68 -12.08 3.32
N SER A 287 -9.10 -13.17 3.84
CA SER A 287 -8.66 -13.25 5.25
C SER A 287 -7.72 -12.11 5.67
N GLY A 288 -6.84 -11.66 4.76
CA GLY A 288 -5.96 -10.52 5.00
C GLY A 288 -6.71 -9.22 5.34
N LEU A 289 -7.81 -8.94 4.64
CA LEU A 289 -8.68 -7.79 4.92
C LEU A 289 -9.29 -7.87 6.32
N PHE A 290 -9.86 -9.02 6.68
CA PHE A 290 -10.47 -9.20 8.00
C PHE A 290 -9.46 -9.04 9.13
N VAL A 291 -8.26 -9.63 8.98
CA VAL A 291 -7.21 -9.49 10.00
C VAL A 291 -6.74 -8.05 10.12
N LEU A 292 -6.58 -7.31 9.02
CA LEU A 292 -6.24 -5.89 9.08
C LEU A 292 -7.30 -5.06 9.79
N ILE A 293 -8.59 -5.32 9.53
CA ILE A 293 -9.69 -4.62 10.22
C ILE A 293 -9.64 -4.91 11.71
N ILE A 294 -9.50 -6.18 12.10
CA ILE A 294 -9.41 -6.59 13.51
C ILE A 294 -8.21 -5.90 14.18
N LEU A 295 -7.02 -5.94 13.56
CA LEU A 295 -5.83 -5.29 14.08
C LEU A 295 -6.01 -3.77 14.22
N ALA A 296 -6.64 -3.13 13.23
CA ALA A 296 -6.91 -1.70 13.28
C ALA A 296 -7.88 -1.32 14.40
N MET A 297 -8.84 -2.19 14.75
CA MET A 297 -9.74 -1.98 15.89
C MET A 297 -9.02 -2.07 17.23
N PHE A 298 -8.00 -2.92 17.35
CA PHE A 298 -7.23 -3.06 18.59
C PHE A 298 -6.13 -1.99 18.76
N ALA A 299 -5.58 -1.48 17.66
CA ALA A 299 -4.48 -0.52 17.69
C ALA A 299 -4.88 0.94 17.98
N ASP A 300 -6.14 1.18 18.40
CA ASP A 300 -6.72 2.52 18.68
C ASP A 300 -6.44 3.56 17.60
N VAL A 301 -6.57 3.16 16.33
CA VAL A 301 -6.26 4.06 15.22
C VAL A 301 -7.49 4.94 14.94
N VAL A 302 -7.61 6.01 15.73
CA VAL A 302 -8.71 6.99 15.66
C VAL A 302 -8.91 7.43 14.20
N TYR A 303 -10.09 7.12 13.63
CA TYR A 303 -10.48 7.42 12.25
C TYR A 303 -9.56 6.89 11.13
N ASN A 304 -8.83 5.79 11.35
CA ASN A 304 -7.86 5.28 10.38
C ASN A 304 -8.07 3.79 10.02
N ILE A 305 -9.14 3.16 10.48
CA ILE A 305 -9.42 1.74 10.17
C ILE A 305 -9.57 1.54 8.67
N GLY A 306 -10.27 2.46 7.99
CA GLY A 306 -10.44 2.41 6.54
C GLY A 306 -9.10 2.51 5.80
N ARG A 307 -8.26 3.47 6.20
CA ARG A 307 -6.88 3.61 5.68
C ARG A 307 -6.08 2.33 5.84
N VAL A 308 -6.12 1.68 7.01
CA VAL A 308 -5.40 0.43 7.27
C VAL A 308 -5.92 -0.71 6.39
N ALA A 309 -7.25 -0.89 6.32
CA ALA A 309 -7.87 -1.93 5.51
C ALA A 309 -7.48 -1.82 4.02
N MET A 310 -7.40 -0.58 3.50
CA MET A 310 -7.05 -0.30 2.12
C MET A 310 -5.66 -0.78 1.70
N TYR A 311 -4.74 -1.08 2.63
CA TYR A 311 -3.46 -1.70 2.26
C TYR A 311 -3.62 -3.04 1.56
N SER A 312 -4.77 -3.70 1.71
CA SER A 312 -5.08 -4.98 1.06
C SER A 312 -5.62 -4.84 -0.37
N TYR A 313 -5.98 -3.64 -0.85
CA TYR A 313 -6.55 -3.48 -2.20
C TYR A 313 -5.67 -4.05 -3.33
N PRO A 314 -4.33 -3.95 -3.31
CA PRO A 314 -3.50 -4.48 -4.39
C PRO A 314 -3.62 -6.00 -4.57
N LEU A 315 -4.07 -6.72 -3.54
CA LEU A 315 -4.28 -8.17 -3.58
C LEU A 315 -5.46 -8.54 -4.49
N TYR A 316 -6.49 -7.70 -4.52
CA TYR A 316 -7.77 -7.98 -5.19
C TYR A 316 -7.81 -7.35 -6.59
N LEU A 317 -7.22 -6.16 -6.72
CA LEU A 317 -7.37 -5.31 -7.89
C LEU A 317 -6.94 -5.94 -9.23
N PRO A 318 -5.86 -6.74 -9.32
CA PRO A 318 -5.51 -7.43 -10.57
C PRO A 318 -6.57 -8.43 -11.03
N ALA A 319 -7.24 -9.12 -10.11
CA ALA A 319 -8.30 -10.09 -10.44
C ALA A 319 -9.58 -9.42 -10.95
N VAL A 320 -9.85 -8.18 -10.51
CA VAL A 320 -10.96 -7.37 -11.04
C VAL A 320 -10.81 -7.11 -12.54
N ALA A 321 -9.59 -7.11 -13.09
CA ALA A 321 -9.40 -6.95 -14.52
C ALA A 321 -10.06 -8.07 -15.33
N CYS A 322 -10.02 -9.30 -14.83
CA CYS A 322 -10.70 -10.43 -15.47
C CYS A 322 -12.22 -10.27 -15.43
N PHE A 323 -12.77 -9.80 -14.30
CA PHE A 323 -14.20 -9.53 -14.19
C PHE A 323 -14.65 -8.45 -15.20
N ILE A 324 -13.85 -7.40 -15.39
CA ILE A 324 -14.12 -6.37 -16.41
C ILE A 324 -14.08 -6.97 -17.82
N ASP A 325 -13.11 -7.84 -18.10
CA ASP A 325 -13.05 -8.55 -19.39
C ASP A 325 -14.29 -9.39 -19.66
N ASP A 326 -14.77 -10.13 -18.65
CA ASP A 326 -15.94 -10.99 -18.79
C ASP A 326 -17.21 -10.17 -19.10
N ILE A 327 -17.31 -8.95 -18.57
CA ILE A 327 -18.41 -8.01 -18.87
C ILE A 327 -18.27 -7.37 -20.26
N LEU A 328 -17.04 -7.05 -20.67
CA LEU A 328 -16.77 -6.37 -21.92
C LEU A 328 -16.71 -7.31 -23.13
N ARG A 329 -16.64 -8.63 -22.93
CA ARG A 329 -16.82 -9.59 -24.01
C ARG A 329 -18.24 -9.43 -24.55
N PRO A 330 -18.42 -9.04 -25.83
CA PRO A 330 -19.73 -9.13 -26.43
C PRO A 330 -20.18 -10.59 -26.30
N GLU A 331 -21.40 -10.82 -25.80
CA GLU A 331 -22.03 -12.13 -25.92
C GLU A 331 -21.84 -12.56 -27.38
N GLU A 332 -21.16 -13.67 -27.60
CA GLU A 332 -21.14 -14.29 -28.92
C GLU A 332 -22.61 -14.50 -29.27
N THR A 333 -23.17 -13.61 -30.10
CA THR A 333 -24.49 -13.81 -30.68
C THR A 333 -24.47 -15.22 -31.22
N PRO A 334 -25.36 -16.12 -30.75
CA PRO A 334 -25.36 -17.48 -31.23
C PRO A 334 -25.48 -17.38 -32.74
N CYS A 335 -24.41 -17.77 -33.46
CA CYS A 335 -24.44 -17.84 -34.90
C CYS A 335 -25.67 -18.66 -35.26
N GLY A 336 -26.67 -17.97 -35.82
CA GLY A 336 -27.88 -18.60 -36.29
C GLY A 336 -27.48 -19.74 -37.21
N THR A 337 -27.85 -20.95 -36.80
CA THR A 337 -28.05 -22.03 -37.75
C THR A 337 -29.17 -21.59 -38.69
N SER A 338 -28.82 -21.12 -39.87
CA SER A 338 -29.72 -21.06 -41.03
C SER A 338 -28.98 -21.57 -42.25
#